data_AF-A0A8C5ER25-F1
#
_entry.id   AF-A0A8C5ER25-F1
#
_cell.length_a   1.000
_cell.length_b   1.000
_cell.length_c   1.000
_cell.angle_alpha   90.00
_cell.angle_beta   90.00
_cell.angle_gamma   90.00
#
_symmetry.space_group_name_H-M   'P 1'
#
loop_
_entity.id
_entity.type
_entity.pdbx_description
1 polymer ?
#
loop_
_entity_poly.entity_id
_entity_poly.type
_entity_poly.pdbx_seq_one_letter_code
_entity_poly.pdbx_strand_id
1 'polypeptide(L)'
;MTKKVHLKTRKMALQTHSTDKREKLLKKKKEKKKENNSTNTQYDSKKHTEGVFDDEALQLTQQLLSSNPDFATLWNYRREILMHLETVKEVDEVQKIYEAELLFLESCLKVNPKSYGSWHHRSWVSARLPRPDWARELSLCDRCLSLDDRNFHCWDYRRMVVKMFNVPVDQELKFTDRLIGSNFSNYSSWHYRSTLLPLLHTTASELPPMQAESPKSNRVCEEQLLKEYELVQNAFFTDPNDQSAWFYYRWLLGRAELEEMISCLHVSREEEQVAVVFSRPVNVQSGCLLLVLDGQPHAVEWKSIHPRFKHSPICNLPPGTISEISNEHNLTVHWTEKHSRKDCTLFTGHAESWCQDSATDQELFRSELSVEKNSVLQSELQSVQQLQELEPLNKWCLLTLILLMRALDPLSYEKEMLAHFQTLKEVDSMRSAYYSDLCSKFMIENTILKMEYAEVRVFSVSDKNLSTLCHLDQLVLVTHINLSCNQLLCLPPQFAMLRCLEVLEADNNSIGNLEGLYHLPKLEAVILKDNKIATLADLEPLTSCPRLKRLDLRGNPVTQLANVESELAKLLPSVLDLLL
;
A
#
# COMPACT_ATOMS: atom_id res chain seq x y z
N MET A 1 -51.76 -33.93 45.73
CA MET A 1 -50.79 -33.40 44.74
C MET A 1 -51.42 -32.80 43.48
N THR A 2 -52.66 -33.14 43.11
CA THR A 2 -53.33 -32.76 41.86
C THR A 2 -53.69 -31.27 41.71
N LYS A 3 -54.04 -30.55 42.79
CA LYS A 3 -54.34 -29.09 42.70
C LYS A 3 -53.11 -28.21 42.45
N LYS A 4 -51.93 -28.57 42.96
CA LYS A 4 -50.68 -27.80 42.76
C LYS A 4 -50.12 -27.95 41.34
N VAL A 5 -50.27 -29.13 40.72
CA VAL A 5 -49.89 -29.35 39.32
C VAL A 5 -50.79 -28.55 38.39
N HIS A 6 -52.10 -28.55 38.61
CA HIS A 6 -53.07 -27.82 37.77
C HIS A 6 -52.87 -26.29 37.81
N LEU A 7 -52.52 -25.70 38.96
CA LEU A 7 -52.20 -24.26 39.06
C LEU A 7 -50.88 -23.91 38.34
N LYS A 8 -49.88 -24.81 38.34
CA LYS A 8 -48.59 -24.57 37.69
C LYS A 8 -48.72 -24.65 36.16
N THR A 9 -49.49 -25.60 35.64
CA THR A 9 -49.82 -25.70 34.21
C THR A 9 -50.64 -24.52 33.72
N ARG A 10 -51.60 -24.02 34.53
CA ARG A 10 -52.41 -22.84 34.19
C ARG A 10 -51.59 -21.56 34.19
N LYS A 11 -50.63 -21.39 35.11
CA LYS A 11 -49.68 -20.25 35.11
C LYS A 11 -48.74 -20.28 33.90
N MET A 12 -48.16 -21.44 33.56
CA MET A 12 -47.34 -21.57 32.35
C MET A 12 -48.15 -21.29 31.07
N ALA A 13 -49.37 -21.80 30.96
CA ALA A 13 -50.26 -21.54 29.82
C ALA A 13 -50.71 -20.07 29.71
N LEU A 14 -50.93 -19.38 30.83
CA LEU A 14 -51.22 -17.93 30.86
C LEU A 14 -50.00 -17.09 30.46
N GLN A 15 -48.80 -17.52 30.84
CA GLN A 15 -47.55 -16.84 30.52
C GLN A 15 -47.18 -17.01 29.03
N THR A 16 -47.37 -18.21 28.46
CA THR A 16 -47.21 -18.46 27.01
C THR A 16 -48.29 -17.77 26.16
N HIS A 17 -49.56 -17.74 26.60
CA HIS A 17 -50.59 -16.96 25.90
C HIS A 17 -50.35 -15.44 25.95
N SER A 18 -49.73 -14.92 27.01
CA SER A 18 -49.37 -13.51 27.12
C SER A 18 -48.22 -13.13 26.18
N THR A 19 -47.22 -14.00 26.01
CA THR A 19 -46.11 -13.79 25.06
C THR A 19 -46.58 -13.92 23.62
N ASP A 20 -47.42 -14.92 23.29
CA ASP A 20 -47.98 -15.10 21.94
C ASP A 20 -48.88 -13.92 21.52
N LYS A 21 -49.67 -13.38 22.47
CA LYS A 21 -50.47 -12.18 22.22
C LYS A 21 -49.58 -10.96 21.97
N ARG A 22 -48.48 -10.80 22.71
CA ARG A 22 -47.52 -9.72 22.52
C ARG A 22 -46.81 -9.81 21.17
N GLU A 23 -46.42 -11.01 20.75
CA GLU A 23 -45.81 -11.26 19.43
C GLU A 23 -46.79 -11.02 18.28
N LYS A 24 -48.03 -11.51 18.39
CA LYS A 24 -49.08 -11.21 17.38
C LYS A 24 -49.38 -9.72 17.27
N LEU A 25 -49.38 -8.99 18.39
CA LEU A 25 -49.56 -7.54 18.40
C LEU A 25 -48.38 -6.81 17.75
N LEU A 26 -47.14 -7.25 18.01
CA LEU A 26 -45.93 -6.72 17.38
C LEU A 26 -45.92 -6.99 15.88
N LYS A 27 -46.31 -8.19 15.44
CA LYS A 27 -46.42 -8.56 14.03
C LYS A 27 -47.46 -7.70 13.31
N LYS A 28 -48.66 -7.57 13.88
CA LYS A 28 -49.73 -6.71 13.34
C LYS A 28 -49.32 -5.22 13.27
N LYS A 29 -48.55 -4.74 14.25
CA LYS A 29 -47.98 -3.37 14.22
C LYS A 29 -46.93 -3.21 13.11
N LYS A 30 -46.06 -4.20 12.91
CA LYS A 30 -45.07 -4.20 11.82
C LYS A 30 -45.74 -4.24 10.44
N GLU A 31 -46.77 -5.05 10.26
CA GLU A 31 -47.56 -5.14 9.02
C GLU A 31 -48.24 -3.81 8.68
N LYS A 32 -48.95 -3.21 9.64
CA LYS A 32 -49.55 -1.87 9.46
C LYS A 32 -48.52 -0.79 9.12
N LYS A 33 -47.35 -0.81 9.78
CA LYS A 33 -46.25 0.12 9.49
C LYS A 33 -45.71 -0.07 8.07
N LYS A 34 -45.61 -1.32 7.61
CA LYS A 34 -45.16 -1.67 6.25
C LYS A 34 -46.14 -1.21 5.18
N GLU A 35 -47.44 -1.44 5.39
CA GLU A 35 -48.50 -0.95 4.50
C GLU A 35 -48.46 0.57 4.38
N ASN A 36 -48.43 1.28 5.50
CA ASN A 36 -48.36 2.74 5.52
C ASN A 36 -47.11 3.29 4.82
N ASN A 37 -45.94 2.68 5.06
CA ASN A 37 -44.71 3.06 4.38
C ASN A 37 -44.79 2.82 2.87
N SER A 38 -45.39 1.71 2.42
CA SER A 38 -45.57 1.42 1.00
C SER A 38 -46.46 2.45 0.30
N THR A 39 -47.56 2.85 0.94
CA THR A 39 -48.45 3.90 0.42
C THR A 39 -47.73 5.25 0.35
N ASN A 40 -47.00 5.63 1.40
CA ASN A 40 -46.23 6.87 1.43
C ASN A 40 -45.13 6.89 0.36
N THR A 41 -44.43 5.77 0.13
CA THR A 41 -43.41 5.69 -0.93
C THR A 41 -44.01 5.85 -2.33
N GLN A 42 -45.18 5.25 -2.60
CA GLN A 42 -45.86 5.41 -3.88
C GLN A 42 -46.31 6.86 -4.10
N TYR A 43 -46.85 7.50 -3.06
CA TYR A 43 -47.28 8.89 -3.12
C TYR A 43 -46.10 9.86 -3.32
N ASP A 44 -45.00 9.64 -2.59
CA ASP A 44 -43.77 10.42 -2.70
C ASP A 44 -43.12 10.28 -4.09
N SER A 45 -43.08 9.05 -4.63
CA SER A 45 -42.58 8.80 -6.00
C SER A 45 -43.41 9.53 -7.06
N LYS A 46 -44.73 9.57 -6.89
CA LYS A 46 -45.62 10.30 -7.80
C LYS A 46 -45.35 11.81 -7.77
N LYS A 47 -45.25 12.40 -6.57
CA LYS A 47 -44.89 13.81 -6.40
C LYS A 47 -43.54 14.14 -7.03
N HIS A 48 -42.55 13.25 -6.87
CA HIS A 48 -41.24 13.40 -7.50
C HIS A 48 -41.33 13.44 -9.03
N THR A 49 -42.07 12.51 -9.64
CA THR A 49 -42.28 12.50 -11.10
C THR A 49 -43.06 13.71 -11.62
N GLU A 50 -43.90 14.31 -10.79
CA GLU A 50 -44.69 15.51 -11.12
C GLU A 50 -43.92 16.81 -10.85
N GLY A 51 -42.67 16.74 -10.36
CA GLY A 51 -41.82 17.91 -10.10
C GLY A 51 -42.29 18.76 -8.91
N VAL A 52 -42.95 18.15 -7.94
CA VAL A 52 -43.47 18.84 -6.75
C VAL A 52 -42.37 18.95 -5.69
N PHE A 53 -42.01 20.19 -5.31
CA PHE A 53 -40.94 20.48 -4.35
C PHE A 53 -41.46 21.34 -3.18
N ASP A 54 -42.34 20.76 -2.36
CA ASP A 54 -43.05 21.46 -1.28
C ASP A 54 -42.70 20.92 0.14
N ASP A 55 -43.15 21.65 1.17
CA ASP A 55 -42.95 21.26 2.58
C ASP A 55 -43.66 19.91 2.92
N GLU A 56 -44.70 19.53 2.16
CA GLU A 56 -45.40 18.25 2.33
C GLU A 56 -44.54 17.06 1.85
N ALA A 57 -43.88 17.19 0.69
CA ALA A 57 -42.91 16.21 0.20
C ALA A 57 -41.73 16.06 1.18
N LEU A 58 -41.31 17.16 1.81
CA LEU A 58 -40.32 17.12 2.87
C LEU A 58 -40.82 16.37 4.11
N GLN A 59 -42.09 16.52 4.52
CA GLN A 59 -42.64 15.71 5.62
C GLN A 59 -42.76 14.22 5.27
N LEU A 60 -43.16 13.88 4.05
CA LEU A 60 -43.33 12.49 3.60
C LEU A 60 -42.00 11.74 3.58
N THR A 61 -40.99 12.32 2.94
CA THR A 61 -39.63 11.76 2.95
C THR A 61 -39.08 11.65 4.37
N GLN A 62 -39.38 12.59 5.27
CA GLN A 62 -38.96 12.54 6.67
C GLN A 62 -39.55 11.33 7.41
N GLN A 63 -40.84 11.05 7.23
CA GLN A 63 -41.51 9.89 7.86
C GLN A 63 -40.91 8.56 7.40
N LEU A 64 -40.61 8.45 6.10
CA LEU A 64 -40.03 7.26 5.50
C LEU A 64 -38.59 7.03 6.00
N LEU A 65 -37.76 8.06 5.93
CA LEU A 65 -36.34 8.01 6.34
C LEU A 65 -36.15 7.88 7.85
N SER A 66 -37.05 8.43 8.67
CA SER A 66 -37.07 8.20 10.13
C SER A 66 -37.19 6.71 10.49
N SER A 67 -37.75 5.89 9.59
CA SER A 67 -37.87 4.45 9.78
C SER A 67 -36.78 3.65 9.08
N ASN A 68 -36.34 4.12 7.90
CA ASN A 68 -35.29 3.49 7.12
C ASN A 68 -34.41 4.56 6.47
N PRO A 69 -33.32 4.99 7.15
CA PRO A 69 -32.43 6.02 6.64
C PRO A 69 -31.58 5.57 5.45
N ASP A 70 -31.61 4.29 5.07
CA ASP A 70 -30.79 3.75 3.98
C ASP A 70 -31.49 3.79 2.61
N PHE A 71 -32.67 4.39 2.53
CA PHE A 71 -33.34 4.63 1.26
C PHE A 71 -32.73 5.83 0.52
N ALA A 72 -31.66 5.58 -0.24
CA ALA A 72 -30.87 6.60 -0.93
C ALA A 72 -31.69 7.55 -1.84
N THR A 73 -32.66 7.04 -2.60
CA THR A 73 -33.48 7.85 -3.52
C THR A 73 -34.24 8.95 -2.80
N LEU A 74 -34.72 8.69 -1.57
CA LEU A 74 -35.44 9.70 -0.80
C LEU A 74 -34.50 10.84 -0.36
N TRP A 75 -33.22 10.56 -0.09
CA TRP A 75 -32.24 11.61 0.16
C TRP A 75 -31.98 12.47 -1.08
N ASN A 76 -31.99 11.88 -2.28
CA ASN A 76 -31.85 12.65 -3.52
C ASN A 76 -33.04 13.60 -3.69
N TYR A 77 -34.25 13.08 -3.55
CA TYR A 77 -35.46 13.90 -3.65
C TYR A 77 -35.51 15.00 -2.58
N ARG A 78 -35.13 14.69 -1.33
CA ARG A 78 -34.98 15.71 -0.28
C ARG A 78 -34.02 16.82 -0.66
N ARG A 79 -32.87 16.51 -1.28
CA ARG A 79 -31.93 17.54 -1.74
C ARG A 79 -32.54 18.42 -2.84
N GLU A 80 -33.29 17.84 -3.77
CA GLU A 80 -34.00 18.61 -4.80
C GLU A 80 -35.02 19.57 -4.19
N ILE A 81 -35.80 19.10 -3.19
CA ILE A 81 -36.73 19.95 -2.45
C ILE A 81 -35.99 21.09 -1.74
N LEU A 82 -34.93 20.78 -0.99
CA LEU A 82 -34.15 21.78 -0.25
C LEU A 82 -33.49 22.80 -1.19
N MET A 83 -32.95 22.37 -2.34
CA MET A 83 -32.43 23.25 -3.38
C MET A 83 -33.49 24.17 -3.97
N HIS A 84 -34.72 23.69 -4.16
CA HIS A 84 -35.82 24.54 -4.59
C HIS A 84 -36.17 25.57 -3.51
N LEU A 85 -36.23 25.16 -2.24
CA LEU A 85 -36.53 26.06 -1.13
C LEU A 85 -35.48 27.17 -0.95
N GLU A 86 -34.21 26.90 -1.27
CA GLU A 86 -33.14 27.91 -1.30
C GLU A 86 -33.40 29.05 -2.29
N THR A 87 -34.12 28.80 -3.39
CA THR A 87 -34.35 29.84 -4.42
C THR A 87 -35.58 30.69 -4.15
N VAL A 88 -36.46 30.24 -3.26
CA VAL A 88 -37.76 30.89 -3.00
C VAL A 88 -37.91 31.44 -1.58
N LYS A 89 -37.03 31.07 -0.64
CA LYS A 89 -37.06 31.53 0.75
C LYS A 89 -35.89 32.45 1.08
N GLU A 90 -36.08 33.33 2.06
CA GLU A 90 -35.03 34.23 2.53
C GLU A 90 -33.94 33.48 3.32
N VAL A 91 -32.74 34.07 3.40
CA VAL A 91 -31.56 33.43 4.01
C VAL A 91 -31.80 32.96 5.45
N ASP A 92 -32.53 33.73 6.26
CA ASP A 92 -32.86 33.37 7.64
C ASP A 92 -33.85 32.20 7.74
N GLU A 93 -34.73 32.05 6.75
CA GLU A 93 -35.66 30.92 6.67
C GLU A 93 -34.95 29.66 6.20
N VAL A 94 -34.06 29.78 5.20
CA VAL A 94 -33.20 28.71 4.73
C VAL A 94 -32.30 28.19 5.86
N GLN A 95 -31.74 29.08 6.68
CA GLN A 95 -30.98 28.71 7.89
C GLN A 95 -31.81 27.80 8.82
N LYS A 96 -33.04 28.20 9.16
CA LYS A 96 -33.92 27.44 10.06
C LYS A 96 -34.30 26.07 9.48
N ILE A 97 -34.53 25.99 8.17
CA ILE A 97 -34.85 24.73 7.49
C ILE A 97 -33.67 23.76 7.60
N TYR A 98 -32.46 24.23 7.34
CA TYR A 98 -31.28 23.39 7.45
C TYR A 98 -30.94 23.01 8.90
N GLU A 99 -31.17 23.89 9.87
CA GLU A 99 -31.05 23.55 11.29
C GLU A 99 -32.02 22.44 11.70
N ALA A 100 -33.27 22.50 11.25
CA ALA A 100 -34.26 21.44 11.44
C ALA A 100 -33.85 20.15 10.74
N GLU A 101 -33.28 20.24 9.53
CA GLU A 101 -32.77 19.08 8.78
C GLU A 101 -31.62 18.39 9.53
N LEU A 102 -30.73 19.15 10.17
CA LEU A 102 -29.65 18.59 10.99
C LEU A 102 -30.16 17.89 12.26
N LEU A 103 -31.24 18.37 12.88
CA LEU A 103 -31.89 17.67 14.00
C LEU A 103 -32.57 16.37 13.55
N PHE A 104 -33.22 16.41 12.38
CA PHE A 104 -33.79 15.22 11.77
C PHE A 104 -32.71 14.17 11.44
N LEU A 105 -31.60 14.60 10.84
CA LEU A 105 -30.46 13.74 10.56
C LEU A 105 -29.84 13.13 11.82
N GLU A 106 -29.77 13.88 12.93
CA GLU A 106 -29.33 13.30 14.21
C GLU A 106 -30.26 12.15 14.66
N SER A 107 -31.57 12.28 14.41
CA SER A 107 -32.55 11.22 14.69
C SER A 107 -32.35 10.00 13.77
N CYS A 108 -32.06 10.22 12.48
CA CYS A 108 -31.72 9.14 11.55
C CYS A 108 -30.45 8.40 11.94
N LEU A 109 -29.41 9.12 12.38
CA LEU A 109 -28.15 8.53 12.84
C LEU A 109 -28.33 7.71 14.14
N LYS A 110 -29.31 8.06 14.99
CA LYS A 110 -29.69 7.21 16.14
C LYS A 110 -30.36 5.90 15.71
N VAL A 111 -31.04 5.89 14.55
CA VAL A 111 -31.65 4.68 13.98
C VAL A 111 -30.59 3.79 13.35
N ASN A 112 -29.73 4.36 12.50
CA ASN A 112 -28.60 3.66 11.93
C ASN A 112 -27.37 4.59 11.88
N PRO A 113 -26.43 4.45 12.84
CA PRO A 113 -25.22 5.29 12.88
C PRO A 113 -24.22 4.98 11.76
N LYS A 114 -24.47 3.94 10.96
CA LYS A 114 -23.66 3.50 9.82
C LYS A 114 -24.35 3.74 8.47
N SER A 115 -25.38 4.59 8.45
CA SER A 115 -26.08 4.94 7.23
C SER A 115 -25.26 5.90 6.37
N TYR A 116 -24.73 5.41 5.24
CA TYR A 116 -24.03 6.24 4.25
C TYR A 116 -24.90 7.41 3.79
N GLY A 117 -26.18 7.16 3.48
CA GLY A 117 -27.11 8.19 3.03
C GLY A 117 -27.27 9.33 4.04
N SER A 118 -27.38 8.99 5.33
CA SER A 118 -27.52 9.98 6.39
C SER A 118 -26.26 10.83 6.57
N TRP A 119 -25.08 10.21 6.63
CA TRP A 119 -23.82 10.96 6.78
C TRP A 119 -23.53 11.83 5.57
N HIS A 120 -23.71 11.30 4.36
CA HIS A 120 -23.52 12.07 3.13
C HIS A 120 -24.49 13.25 3.04
N HIS A 121 -25.77 13.04 3.34
CA HIS A 121 -26.76 14.13 3.36
C HIS A 121 -26.41 15.17 4.44
N ARG A 122 -25.93 14.74 5.61
CA ARG A 122 -25.46 15.66 6.64
C ARG A 122 -24.28 16.51 6.17
N SER A 123 -23.27 15.93 5.52
CA SER A 123 -22.16 16.66 4.90
C SER A 123 -22.65 17.69 3.89
N TRP A 124 -23.60 17.30 3.04
CA TRP A 124 -24.20 18.17 2.04
C TRP A 124 -24.95 19.36 2.68
N VAL A 125 -25.74 19.11 3.73
CA VAL A 125 -26.44 20.16 4.50
C VAL A 125 -25.44 21.10 5.18
N SER A 126 -24.44 20.55 5.89
CA SER A 126 -23.44 21.34 6.61
C SER A 126 -22.64 22.26 5.69
N ALA A 127 -22.35 21.84 4.47
CA ALA A 127 -21.63 22.64 3.48
C ALA A 127 -22.47 23.78 2.86
N ARG A 128 -23.79 23.69 2.94
CA ARG A 128 -24.74 24.65 2.33
C ARG A 128 -25.42 25.59 3.31
N LEU A 129 -25.29 25.31 4.60
CA LEU A 129 -25.77 26.20 5.66
C LEU A 129 -25.17 27.60 5.50
N PRO A 130 -25.98 28.67 5.46
CA PRO A 130 -25.48 30.04 5.37
C PRO A 130 -24.55 30.40 6.55
N ARG A 131 -24.89 29.93 7.75
CA ARG A 131 -24.11 30.11 8.99
C ARG A 131 -23.95 28.75 9.68
N PRO A 132 -22.93 27.95 9.32
CA PRO A 132 -22.72 26.64 9.92
C PRO A 132 -22.15 26.76 11.34
N ASP A 133 -22.70 25.98 12.28
CA ASP A 133 -22.16 25.82 13.63
C ASP A 133 -21.27 24.58 13.69
N TRP A 134 -19.99 24.76 13.34
CA TRP A 134 -19.02 23.67 13.33
C TRP A 134 -18.69 23.13 14.73
N ALA A 135 -18.81 23.95 15.77
CA ALA A 135 -18.58 23.51 17.14
C ALA A 135 -19.65 22.48 17.57
N ARG A 136 -20.90 22.69 17.18
CA ARG A 136 -21.97 21.70 17.37
C ARG A 136 -21.72 20.41 16.61
N GLU A 137 -21.22 20.48 15.37
CA GLU A 137 -20.92 19.29 14.57
C GLU A 137 -19.72 18.50 15.13
N LEU A 138 -18.69 19.16 15.67
CA LEU A 138 -17.64 18.49 16.44
C LEU A 138 -18.19 17.82 17.71
N SER A 139 -19.07 18.50 18.44
CA SER A 139 -19.73 17.93 19.61
C SER A 139 -20.60 16.70 19.27
N LEU A 140 -21.25 16.70 18.11
CA LEU A 140 -21.92 15.50 17.60
C LEU A 140 -20.93 14.37 17.36
N CYS A 141 -19.79 14.66 16.70
CA CYS A 141 -18.76 13.64 16.46
C CYS A 141 -18.25 13.03 17.77
N ASP A 142 -17.97 13.86 18.78
CA ASP A 142 -17.54 13.42 20.11
C ASP A 142 -18.57 12.47 20.75
N ARG A 143 -19.86 12.81 20.66
CA ARG A 143 -20.95 11.94 21.17
C ARG A 143 -21.10 10.64 20.39
N CYS A 144 -20.95 10.67 19.06
CA CYS A 144 -21.04 9.48 18.24
C CYS A 144 -19.86 8.53 18.48
N LEU A 145 -18.65 9.08 18.61
CA LEU A 145 -17.43 8.31 18.85
C LEU A 145 -17.33 7.81 20.30
N SER A 146 -17.97 8.47 21.28
CA SER A 146 -18.06 7.90 22.62
C SER A 146 -19.01 6.69 22.72
N LEU A 147 -19.92 6.53 21.75
CA LEU A 147 -20.82 5.37 21.66
C LEU A 147 -20.22 4.23 20.81
N ASP A 148 -19.56 4.57 19.70
CA ASP A 148 -18.85 3.63 18.83
C ASP A 148 -17.59 4.31 18.30
N ASP A 149 -16.48 4.11 19.00
CA ASP A 149 -15.20 4.74 18.74
C ASP A 149 -14.49 4.22 17.47
N ARG A 150 -15.06 3.17 16.86
CA ARG A 150 -14.66 2.57 15.58
C ARG A 150 -15.59 2.94 14.42
N ASN A 151 -16.57 3.82 14.64
CA ASN A 151 -17.47 4.26 13.58
C ASN A 151 -16.73 5.12 12.53
N PHE A 152 -16.22 4.48 11.48
CA PHE A 152 -15.44 5.16 10.44
C PHE A 152 -16.23 6.28 9.74
N HIS A 153 -17.55 6.18 9.61
CA HIS A 153 -18.35 7.25 9.01
C HIS A 153 -18.30 8.53 9.85
N CYS A 154 -18.32 8.38 11.18
CA CYS A 154 -18.20 9.52 12.08
C CYS A 154 -16.78 10.09 12.04
N TRP A 155 -15.75 9.25 11.92
CA TRP A 155 -14.37 9.70 11.71
C TRP A 155 -14.21 10.47 10.40
N ASP A 156 -14.80 9.98 9.31
CA ASP A 156 -14.78 10.63 7.99
C ASP A 156 -15.48 12.00 8.05
N TYR A 157 -16.67 12.04 8.67
CA TYR A 157 -17.41 13.28 8.88
C TYR A 157 -16.64 14.26 9.76
N ARG A 158 -16.02 13.79 10.84
CA ARG A 158 -15.16 14.61 11.70
C ARG A 158 -14.02 15.24 10.91
N ARG A 159 -13.31 14.47 10.07
CA ARG A 159 -12.21 15.01 9.23
C ARG A 159 -12.69 16.11 8.29
N MET A 160 -13.89 15.95 7.71
CA MET A 160 -14.52 17.01 6.92
C MET A 160 -14.81 18.25 7.78
N VAL A 161 -15.44 18.10 8.95
CA VAL A 161 -15.74 19.22 9.86
C VAL A 161 -14.47 19.95 10.32
N VAL A 162 -13.44 19.21 10.74
CA VAL A 162 -12.12 19.72 11.12
C VAL A 162 -11.52 20.58 10.01
N LYS A 163 -11.57 20.09 8.76
CA LYS A 163 -11.08 20.83 7.60
C LYS A 163 -11.88 22.11 7.34
N MET A 164 -13.22 22.04 7.42
CA MET A 164 -14.09 23.19 7.18
C MET A 164 -14.00 24.25 8.28
N PHE A 165 -13.79 23.82 9.53
CA PHE A 165 -13.65 24.70 10.69
C PHE A 165 -12.21 25.17 10.91
N ASN A 166 -11.26 24.68 10.10
CA ASN A 166 -9.84 24.97 10.21
C ASN A 166 -9.28 24.70 11.62
N VAL A 167 -9.65 23.55 12.20
CA VAL A 167 -9.19 23.14 13.53
C VAL A 167 -7.67 22.86 13.47
N PRO A 168 -6.87 23.45 14.37
CA PRO A 168 -5.44 23.18 14.44
C PRO A 168 -5.13 21.70 14.68
N VAL A 169 -4.07 21.20 14.03
CA VAL A 169 -3.63 19.79 14.11
C VAL A 169 -3.34 19.37 15.55
N ASP A 170 -2.78 20.25 16.38
CA ASP A 170 -2.48 19.96 17.78
C ASP A 170 -3.73 19.67 18.62
N GLN A 171 -4.87 20.29 18.28
CA GLN A 171 -6.14 20.02 18.96
C GLN A 171 -6.70 18.65 18.60
N GLU A 172 -6.56 18.22 17.34
CA GLU A 172 -6.99 16.89 16.91
C GLU A 172 -6.06 15.79 17.43
N LEU A 173 -4.76 16.06 17.58
CA LEU A 173 -3.86 15.14 18.28
C LEU A 173 -4.28 14.97 19.75
N LYS A 174 -4.56 16.07 20.47
CA LYS A 174 -5.13 16.01 21.84
C LYS A 174 -6.46 15.26 21.90
N PHE A 175 -7.29 15.34 20.86
CA PHE A 175 -8.50 14.53 20.77
C PHE A 175 -8.18 13.04 20.69
N THR A 176 -7.22 12.65 19.85
CA THR A 176 -6.78 11.24 19.79
C THR A 176 -6.09 10.77 21.06
N ASP A 177 -5.32 11.62 21.76
CA ASP A 177 -4.71 11.29 23.06
C ASP A 177 -5.77 10.89 24.09
N ARG A 178 -6.88 11.65 24.16
CA ARG A 178 -8.00 11.33 25.05
C ARG A 178 -8.64 10.00 24.71
N LEU A 179 -8.84 9.70 23.42
CA LEU A 179 -9.46 8.45 23.00
C LEU A 179 -8.54 7.25 23.27
N ILE A 180 -7.26 7.33 22.94
CA ILE A 180 -6.27 6.28 23.23
C ILE A 180 -6.13 6.07 24.73
N GLY A 181 -6.07 7.15 25.53
CA GLY A 181 -6.02 7.05 26.98
C GLY A 181 -7.26 6.39 27.59
N SER A 182 -8.42 6.45 26.92
CA SER A 182 -9.63 5.76 27.34
C SER A 182 -9.72 4.32 26.82
N ASN A 183 -9.21 4.07 25.61
CA ASN A 183 -9.24 2.79 24.92
C ASN A 183 -8.05 2.71 23.95
N PHE A 184 -6.95 2.12 24.39
CA PHE A 184 -5.74 2.00 23.57
C PHE A 184 -5.93 1.05 22.38
N SER A 185 -6.95 0.18 22.38
CA SER A 185 -7.32 -0.69 21.26
C SER A 185 -8.00 0.05 20.09
N ASN A 186 -8.17 1.37 20.19
CA ASN A 186 -8.85 2.16 19.18
C ASN A 186 -7.95 2.39 17.95
N TYR A 187 -8.00 1.42 17.01
CA TYR A 187 -7.31 1.50 15.73
C TYR A 187 -7.61 2.78 14.94
N SER A 188 -8.84 3.29 15.01
CA SER A 188 -9.23 4.50 14.28
C SER A 188 -8.51 5.74 14.80
N SER A 189 -8.24 5.82 16.10
CA SER A 189 -7.46 6.91 16.70
C SER A 189 -6.00 6.84 16.27
N TRP A 190 -5.36 5.66 16.33
CA TRP A 190 -3.99 5.46 15.84
C TRP A 190 -3.85 5.78 14.34
N HIS A 191 -4.80 5.31 13.53
CA HIS A 191 -4.84 5.64 12.11
C HIS A 191 -5.00 7.15 11.90
N TYR A 192 -5.86 7.81 12.67
CA TYR A 192 -6.03 9.26 12.50
C TYR A 192 -4.74 10.00 12.85
N ARG A 193 -4.05 9.61 13.92
CA ARG A 193 -2.71 10.14 14.25
C ARG A 193 -1.74 9.97 13.09
N SER A 194 -1.71 8.81 12.43
CA SER A 194 -0.81 8.58 11.29
C SER A 194 -1.03 9.54 10.12
N THR A 195 -2.25 10.12 10.01
CA THR A 195 -2.57 11.15 9.01
C THR A 195 -2.31 12.58 9.49
N LEU A 196 -2.34 12.82 10.80
CA LEU A 196 -2.15 14.14 11.41
C LEU A 196 -0.68 14.48 11.59
N LEU A 197 0.14 13.52 12.03
CA LEU A 197 1.54 13.76 12.36
C LEU A 197 2.37 14.31 11.18
N PRO A 198 2.21 13.84 9.92
CA PRO A 198 2.91 14.44 8.78
C PRO A 198 2.53 15.90 8.49
N LEU A 199 1.39 16.37 9.01
CA LEU A 199 0.92 17.76 8.86
C LEU A 199 1.52 18.70 9.90
N LEU A 200 2.19 18.17 10.93
CA LEU A 200 2.97 18.96 11.88
C LEU A 200 4.25 19.44 11.20
N HIS A 201 4.17 20.54 10.46
CA HIS A 201 5.37 21.18 9.94
C HIS A 201 6.20 21.76 11.09
N THR A 202 7.45 21.34 11.21
CA THR A 202 8.44 22.11 11.95
C THR A 202 8.70 23.39 11.17
N THR A 203 8.48 24.55 11.78
CA THR A 203 9.09 25.80 11.35
C THR A 203 10.62 25.66 11.44
N ALA A 204 11.22 25.11 10.39
CA ALA A 204 12.66 25.00 10.25
C ALA A 204 13.01 25.04 8.77
N SER A 205 13.04 26.24 8.20
CA SER A 205 14.06 26.66 7.23
C SER A 205 13.95 28.17 6.98
N GLU A 206 14.61 28.96 7.83
CA GLU A 206 15.17 30.26 7.44
C GLU A 206 16.49 30.04 6.65
N LEU A 207 16.50 29.15 5.66
CA LEU A 207 17.63 29.03 4.73
C LEU A 207 17.34 29.83 3.45
N PRO A 208 18.37 30.42 2.81
CA PRO A 208 18.21 31.19 1.59
C PRO A 208 17.63 30.34 0.43
N PRO A 209 16.94 30.96 -0.55
CA PRO A 209 16.15 30.26 -1.57
C PRO A 209 16.94 29.46 -2.63
N MET A 210 18.20 29.10 -2.39
CA MET A 210 19.07 28.46 -3.39
C MET A 210 19.49 27.02 -3.07
N GLN A 211 19.03 26.45 -1.95
CA GLN A 211 19.25 25.02 -1.60
C GLN A 211 17.99 24.37 -1.01
N ALA A 212 16.80 24.94 -1.26
CA ALA A 212 15.53 24.32 -0.88
C ALA A 212 15.17 23.20 -1.87
N GLU A 213 15.89 22.08 -1.80
CA GLU A 213 15.46 20.85 -2.45
C GLU A 213 14.23 20.29 -1.71
N SER A 214 13.05 20.47 -2.32
CA SER A 214 11.76 19.84 -2.01
C SER A 214 11.15 20.02 -0.59
N PRO A 215 10.19 20.95 -0.41
CA PRO A 215 9.47 21.12 0.86
C PRO A 215 8.23 20.21 0.98
N LYS A 216 8.37 18.89 0.78
CA LYS A 216 7.28 17.90 0.97
C LYS A 216 7.75 16.53 1.45
N SER A 217 8.60 16.49 2.47
CA SER A 217 8.78 15.24 3.19
C SER A 217 7.50 14.94 3.98
N ASN A 218 6.69 13.96 3.55
CA ASN A 218 5.58 13.39 4.33
C ASN A 218 6.09 12.64 5.59
N ARG A 219 7.32 12.91 6.04
CA ARG A 219 7.97 12.27 7.20
C ARG A 219 7.57 13.03 8.46
N VAL A 220 7.27 12.26 9.50
CA VAL A 220 7.11 12.79 10.86
C VAL A 220 8.49 13.27 11.32
N CYS A 221 8.57 14.47 11.90
CA CYS A 221 9.82 14.97 12.45
C CYS A 221 10.31 14.06 13.59
N GLU A 222 11.63 13.95 13.75
CA GLU A 222 12.21 13.00 14.70
C GLU A 222 11.76 13.25 16.13
N GLU A 223 11.71 14.51 16.58
CA GLU A 223 11.25 14.86 17.93
C GLU A 223 9.85 14.29 18.23
N GLN A 224 8.93 14.39 17.26
CA GLN A 224 7.59 13.86 17.42
C GLN A 224 7.59 12.33 17.34
N LEU A 225 8.41 11.74 16.47
CA LEU A 225 8.55 10.28 16.36
C LEU A 225 9.00 9.64 17.68
N LEU A 226 9.95 10.26 18.39
CA LEU A 226 10.42 9.78 19.69
C LEU A 226 9.29 9.77 20.75
N LYS A 227 8.44 10.80 20.76
CA LYS A 227 7.27 10.87 21.65
C LYS A 227 6.24 9.78 21.31
N GLU A 228 6.04 9.50 20.02
CA GLU A 228 5.11 8.46 19.60
C GLU A 228 5.60 7.06 19.99
N TYR A 229 6.91 6.78 19.96
CA TYR A 229 7.46 5.49 20.41
C TYR A 229 7.15 5.22 21.88
N GLU A 230 7.31 6.20 22.77
CA GLU A 230 6.96 6.06 24.19
C GLU A 230 5.44 5.83 24.37
N LEU A 231 4.61 6.58 23.64
CA LEU A 231 3.15 6.46 23.73
C LEU A 231 2.65 5.06 23.36
N VAL A 232 3.13 4.54 22.22
CA VAL A 232 2.69 3.23 21.72
C VAL A 232 3.33 2.09 22.51
N GLN A 233 4.55 2.26 23.03
CA GLN A 233 5.17 1.33 23.97
C GLN A 233 4.26 1.07 25.16
N ASN A 234 3.82 2.13 25.84
CA ASN A 234 2.89 2.01 26.95
C ASN A 234 1.61 1.24 26.59
N ALA A 235 1.09 1.41 25.37
CA ALA A 235 -0.10 0.71 24.91
C ALA A 235 0.11 -0.80 24.78
N PHE A 236 1.13 -1.24 24.03
CA PHE A 236 1.34 -2.67 23.81
C PHE A 236 1.97 -3.41 25.00
N PHE A 237 2.59 -2.72 25.96
CA PHE A 237 2.97 -3.33 27.25
C PHE A 237 1.78 -3.48 28.20
N THR A 238 0.76 -2.63 28.09
CA THR A 238 -0.45 -2.73 28.90
C THR A 238 -1.33 -3.89 28.45
N ASP A 239 -1.46 -4.10 27.13
CA ASP A 239 -2.10 -5.29 26.56
C ASP A 239 -1.32 -5.79 25.33
N PRO A 240 -0.41 -6.75 25.51
CA PRO A 240 0.39 -7.34 24.43
C PRO A 240 -0.42 -8.00 23.32
N ASN A 241 -1.69 -8.34 23.56
CA ASN A 241 -2.55 -8.96 22.56
C ASN A 241 -3.26 -7.92 21.66
N ASP A 242 -3.27 -6.64 22.04
CA ASP A 242 -3.86 -5.60 21.22
C ASP A 242 -3.02 -5.31 19.98
N GLN A 243 -3.56 -5.64 18.82
CA GLN A 243 -2.85 -5.48 17.56
C GLN A 243 -2.69 -4.02 17.12
N SER A 244 -3.55 -3.10 17.59
CA SER A 244 -3.62 -1.75 17.01
C SER A 244 -2.36 -0.94 17.29
N ALA A 245 -1.83 -1.04 18.52
CA ALA A 245 -0.55 -0.45 18.90
C ALA A 245 0.61 -1.04 18.08
N TRP A 246 0.66 -2.35 17.88
CA TRP A 246 1.72 -3.00 17.08
C TRP A 246 1.71 -2.58 15.60
N PHE A 247 0.53 -2.46 14.99
CA PHE A 247 0.42 -1.96 13.61
C PHE A 247 0.86 -0.50 13.50
N TYR A 248 0.49 0.33 14.47
CA TYR A 248 0.94 1.71 14.54
C TYR A 248 2.46 1.81 14.75
N TYR A 249 3.02 1.00 15.64
CA TYR A 249 4.46 0.90 15.86
C TYR A 249 5.22 0.54 14.59
N ARG A 250 4.71 -0.47 13.87
CA ARG A 250 5.26 -0.84 12.56
C ARG A 250 5.21 0.31 11.55
N TRP A 251 4.17 1.15 11.59
CA TRP A 251 4.10 2.36 10.77
C TRP A 251 5.14 3.41 11.19
N LEU A 252 5.36 3.61 12.49
CA LEU A 252 6.41 4.52 13.01
C LEU A 252 7.84 4.05 12.65
N LEU A 253 8.08 2.74 12.62
CA LEU A 253 9.33 2.16 12.10
C LEU A 253 9.43 2.21 10.58
N GLY A 254 8.28 2.37 9.91
CA GLY A 254 8.16 2.46 8.47
C GLY A 254 8.77 3.75 7.91
N ARG A 255 8.90 3.79 6.58
CA ARG A 255 9.40 4.96 5.85
C ARG A 255 8.26 5.66 5.17
N ALA A 256 8.40 6.96 4.97
CA ALA A 256 7.54 7.67 4.04
C ALA A 256 7.68 7.04 2.64
N GLU A 257 6.58 7.05 1.90
CA GLU A 257 6.61 6.64 0.51
C GLU A 257 7.61 7.48 -0.28
N LEU A 258 8.59 6.81 -0.92
CA LEU A 258 9.49 7.47 -1.85
C LEU A 258 8.71 8.03 -3.04
N GLU A 259 9.12 9.22 -3.48
CA GLU A 259 8.59 9.83 -4.69
C GLU A 259 8.95 8.99 -5.92
N GLU A 260 8.10 9.07 -6.93
CA GLU A 260 8.38 8.47 -8.22
C GLU A 260 9.51 9.25 -8.89
N MET A 261 10.63 8.59 -9.17
CA MET A 261 11.82 9.20 -9.77
C MET A 261 12.53 8.22 -10.70
N ILE A 262 13.40 8.75 -11.56
CA ILE A 262 14.34 7.91 -12.33
C ILE A 262 15.42 7.43 -11.37
N SER A 263 15.47 6.13 -11.08
CA SER A 263 16.46 5.53 -10.17
C SER A 263 17.73 5.10 -10.89
N CYS A 264 17.64 4.72 -12.17
CA CYS A 264 18.80 4.36 -12.97
C CYS A 264 18.66 4.82 -14.42
N LEU A 265 19.76 5.34 -14.97
CA LEU A 265 19.99 5.55 -16.39
C LEU A 265 21.16 4.66 -16.81
N HIS A 266 20.98 3.85 -17.84
CA HIS A 266 22.03 3.00 -18.42
C HIS A 266 22.10 3.24 -19.93
N VAL A 267 23.32 3.34 -20.46
CA VAL A 267 23.58 3.44 -21.89
C VAL A 267 24.55 2.34 -22.31
N SER A 268 24.21 1.67 -23.41
CA SER A 268 25.07 0.69 -24.07
C SER A 268 25.51 1.22 -25.43
N ARG A 269 26.84 1.26 -25.64
CA ARG A 269 27.44 1.59 -26.94
C ARG A 269 27.18 0.48 -27.95
N GLU A 270 27.34 -0.77 -27.53
CA GLU A 270 27.23 -1.94 -28.40
C GLU A 270 25.80 -2.15 -28.92
N GLU A 271 24.80 -1.94 -28.07
CA GLU A 271 23.39 -2.06 -28.45
C GLU A 271 22.81 -0.75 -29.00
N GLU A 272 23.59 0.35 -29.00
CA GLU A 272 23.14 1.72 -29.29
C GLU A 272 21.81 2.07 -28.57
N GLN A 273 21.71 1.71 -27.29
CA GLN A 273 20.46 1.78 -26.53
C GLN A 273 20.62 2.50 -25.20
N VAL A 274 19.56 3.22 -24.83
CA VAL A 274 19.40 3.84 -23.52
C VAL A 274 18.26 3.15 -22.79
N ALA A 275 18.50 2.74 -21.55
CA ALA A 275 17.52 2.17 -20.65
C ALA A 275 17.33 3.09 -19.44
N VAL A 276 16.07 3.26 -19.05
CA VAL A 276 15.69 4.05 -17.87
C VAL A 276 14.93 3.13 -16.94
N VAL A 277 15.23 3.20 -15.65
CA VAL A 277 14.52 2.50 -14.60
C VAL A 277 13.99 3.51 -13.59
N PHE A 278 12.76 3.27 -13.14
CA PHE A 278 12.10 4.11 -12.15
C PHE A 278 12.07 3.43 -10.79
N SER A 279 12.02 4.26 -9.74
CA SER A 279 11.82 3.82 -8.35
C SER A 279 10.50 3.07 -8.13
N ARG A 280 9.54 3.22 -9.06
CA ARG A 280 8.27 2.51 -9.08
C ARG A 280 7.80 2.22 -10.51
N PRO A 281 6.92 1.24 -10.72
CA PRO A 281 5.54 1.60 -11.08
C PRO A 281 5.11 2.44 -12.30
N VAL A 282 5.95 3.09 -13.14
CA VAL A 282 5.46 4.08 -14.13
C VAL A 282 5.00 3.49 -15.47
N ASN A 283 3.90 4.02 -16.03
CA ASN A 283 3.46 3.82 -17.42
C ASN A 283 3.80 5.07 -18.24
N VAL A 284 4.96 5.06 -18.90
CA VAL A 284 5.44 6.21 -19.67
C VAL A 284 4.58 6.39 -20.91
N GLN A 285 3.84 7.51 -20.99
CA GLN A 285 3.15 7.90 -22.22
C GLN A 285 4.13 8.57 -23.18
N SER A 286 3.82 8.56 -24.49
CA SER A 286 4.63 9.24 -25.50
C SER A 286 4.77 10.73 -25.15
N GLY A 287 6.00 11.20 -24.97
CA GLY A 287 6.33 12.60 -24.68
C GLY A 287 6.71 12.93 -23.23
N CYS A 288 6.60 11.98 -22.30
CA CYS A 288 6.92 12.22 -20.88
C CYS A 288 8.43 12.13 -20.57
N LEU A 289 9.20 11.43 -21.42
CA LEU A 289 10.65 11.32 -21.32
C LEU A 289 11.34 12.05 -22.48
N LEU A 290 12.24 12.96 -22.15
CA LEU A 290 13.07 13.69 -23.10
C LEU A 290 14.52 13.27 -22.95
N LEU A 291 15.10 12.73 -24.03
CA LEU A 291 16.54 12.46 -24.12
C LEU A 291 17.26 13.71 -24.61
N VAL A 292 18.28 14.12 -23.88
CA VAL A 292 19.23 15.17 -24.26
C VAL A 292 20.60 14.53 -24.34
N LEU A 293 21.28 14.71 -25.46
CA LEU A 293 22.63 14.23 -25.69
C LEU A 293 23.50 15.41 -26.10
N ASP A 294 24.63 15.58 -25.43
CA ASP A 294 25.59 16.67 -25.67
C ASP A 294 24.91 18.04 -25.71
N GLY A 295 23.93 18.22 -24.82
CA GLY A 295 23.13 19.45 -24.68
C GLY A 295 22.03 19.62 -25.73
N GLN A 296 21.86 18.69 -26.68
CA GLN A 296 20.84 18.74 -27.72
C GLN A 296 19.71 17.73 -27.46
N PRO A 297 18.43 18.15 -27.52
CA PRO A 297 17.31 17.23 -27.40
C PRO A 297 17.20 16.32 -28.63
N HIS A 298 16.98 15.03 -28.39
CA HIS A 298 16.83 14.01 -29.43
C HIS A 298 15.42 13.41 -29.37
N ALA A 299 14.75 13.39 -30.53
CA ALA A 299 13.44 12.74 -30.67
C ALA A 299 13.63 11.22 -30.76
N VAL A 300 13.25 10.51 -29.70
CA VAL A 300 13.36 9.06 -29.59
C VAL A 300 12.02 8.43 -29.23
N GLU A 301 11.83 7.17 -29.62
CA GLU A 301 10.65 6.39 -29.28
C GLU A 301 10.97 5.49 -28.08
N TRP A 302 10.33 5.77 -26.94
CA TRP A 302 10.45 4.94 -25.73
C TRP A 302 9.50 3.75 -25.80
N LYS A 303 10.02 2.54 -25.55
CA LYS A 303 9.27 1.28 -25.60
C LYS A 303 9.52 0.46 -24.34
N SER A 304 8.51 -0.26 -23.88
CA SER A 304 8.69 -1.26 -22.82
C SER A 304 9.28 -2.54 -23.40
N ILE A 305 10.27 -3.12 -22.73
CA ILE A 305 10.93 -4.37 -23.15
C ILE A 305 9.96 -5.55 -23.11
N HIS A 306 9.18 -5.64 -22.04
CA HIS A 306 8.28 -6.75 -21.80
C HIS A 306 6.81 -6.31 -21.97
N PRO A 307 5.94 -7.11 -22.62
CA PRO A 307 4.56 -6.71 -22.91
C PRO A 307 3.73 -6.33 -21.66
N ARG A 308 4.03 -6.97 -20.53
CA ARG A 308 3.32 -6.79 -19.26
C ARG A 308 4.02 -5.87 -18.26
N PHE A 309 5.31 -5.55 -18.49
CA PHE A 309 6.13 -4.81 -17.53
C PHE A 309 6.65 -3.52 -18.16
N LYS A 310 6.20 -2.38 -17.61
CA LYS A 310 6.38 -1.06 -18.22
C LYS A 310 7.39 -0.15 -17.52
N HIS A 311 8.04 -0.63 -16.45
CA HIS A 311 8.85 0.21 -15.56
C HIS A 311 10.33 0.33 -15.94
N SER A 312 10.70 -0.22 -17.10
CA SER A 312 12.02 -0.06 -17.69
C SER A 312 11.91 0.25 -19.17
N PRO A 313 11.50 1.48 -19.55
CA PRO A 313 11.49 1.86 -20.95
C PRO A 313 12.90 1.94 -21.51
N ILE A 314 13.02 1.56 -22.77
CA ILE A 314 14.24 1.66 -23.57
C ILE A 314 13.99 2.52 -24.80
N CYS A 315 15.02 3.15 -25.32
CA CYS A 315 15.01 3.74 -26.65
C CYS A 315 16.31 3.43 -27.39
N ASN A 316 16.21 3.28 -28.71
CA ASN A 316 17.39 3.21 -29.57
C ASN A 316 17.90 4.63 -29.81
N LEU A 317 19.21 4.78 -29.77
CA LEU A 317 19.88 6.00 -30.20
C LEU A 317 19.83 6.07 -31.73
N PRO A 318 19.70 7.27 -32.31
CA PRO A 318 19.82 7.41 -33.76
C PRO A 318 21.22 6.93 -34.22
N PRO A 319 21.35 6.30 -35.40
CA PRO A 319 22.65 5.80 -35.86
C PRO A 319 23.71 6.91 -35.95
N GLY A 320 24.94 6.60 -35.52
CA GLY A 320 26.07 7.54 -35.57
C GLY A 320 26.06 8.64 -34.50
N THR A 321 25.13 8.57 -33.56
CA THR A 321 24.97 9.53 -32.46
C THR A 321 26.06 9.39 -31.40
N ILE A 322 26.46 8.16 -31.08
CA ILE A 322 27.67 7.87 -30.29
C ILE A 322 28.83 7.73 -31.27
N SER A 323 29.70 8.72 -31.35
CA SER A 323 30.87 8.71 -32.22
C SER A 323 32.11 8.23 -31.46
N GLU A 324 33.09 7.69 -32.19
CA GLU A 324 34.44 7.43 -31.67
C GLU A 324 35.37 8.66 -31.78
N ILE A 325 34.85 9.77 -32.33
CA ILE A 325 35.64 10.98 -32.62
C ILE A 325 35.65 11.93 -31.41
N SER A 326 34.52 12.04 -30.73
CA SER A 326 34.42 12.76 -29.45
C SER A 326 35.12 11.96 -28.35
N ASN A 327 35.61 12.65 -27.30
CA ASN A 327 36.21 11.98 -26.13
C ASN A 327 35.16 11.44 -25.15
N GLU A 328 33.99 12.07 -25.13
CA GLU A 328 32.86 11.74 -24.27
C GLU A 328 31.55 12.14 -24.93
N HIS A 329 30.47 11.51 -24.48
CA HIS A 329 29.09 11.86 -24.81
C HIS A 329 28.29 11.98 -23.51
N ASN A 330 27.66 13.14 -23.30
CA ASN A 330 26.88 13.42 -22.10
C ASN A 330 25.40 13.16 -22.36
N LEU A 331 24.84 12.16 -21.68
CA LEU A 331 23.43 11.80 -21.78
C LEU A 331 22.67 12.32 -20.58
N THR A 332 21.51 12.91 -20.82
CA THR A 332 20.56 13.31 -19.77
C THR A 332 19.16 12.91 -20.19
N VAL A 333 18.46 12.20 -19.31
CA VAL A 333 17.04 11.91 -19.48
C VAL A 333 16.24 12.75 -18.51
N HIS A 334 15.30 13.53 -19.03
CA HIS A 334 14.35 14.31 -18.25
C HIS A 334 12.99 13.62 -18.22
N TRP A 335 12.43 13.44 -17.03
CA TRP A 335 11.01 13.12 -16.85
C TRP A 335 10.21 14.40 -16.65
N THR A 336 9.54 14.85 -17.71
CA THR A 336 8.91 16.17 -17.78
C THR A 336 7.72 16.32 -16.83
N GLU A 337 6.96 15.26 -16.56
CA GLU A 337 5.80 15.31 -15.66
C GLU A 337 6.20 15.56 -14.20
N LYS A 338 7.30 14.95 -13.75
CA LYS A 338 7.78 15.02 -12.35
C LYS A 338 8.96 15.96 -12.16
N HIS A 339 9.43 16.59 -13.23
CA HIS A 339 10.59 17.50 -13.21
C HIS A 339 11.86 16.83 -12.63
N SER A 340 11.96 15.50 -12.74
CA SER A 340 13.13 14.72 -12.35
C SER A 340 14.03 14.51 -13.56
N ARG A 341 15.34 14.38 -13.35
CA ARG A 341 16.30 14.05 -14.41
C ARG A 341 17.40 13.15 -13.89
N LYS A 342 18.03 12.43 -14.81
CA LYS A 342 19.21 11.60 -14.55
C LYS A 342 20.20 11.79 -15.69
N ASP A 343 21.49 11.89 -15.36
CA ASP A 343 22.55 12.10 -16.33
C ASP A 343 23.68 11.09 -16.15
N CYS A 344 24.33 10.71 -17.25
CA CYS A 344 25.53 9.87 -17.26
C CYS A 344 26.43 10.26 -18.45
N THR A 345 27.74 10.05 -18.30
CA THR A 345 28.74 10.36 -19.34
C THR A 345 29.32 9.07 -19.90
N LEU A 346 29.20 8.87 -21.22
CA LEU A 346 29.80 7.75 -21.93
C LEU A 346 31.14 8.17 -22.53
N PHE A 347 32.24 7.68 -21.96
CA PHE A 347 33.59 7.93 -22.46
C PHE A 347 33.93 7.05 -23.67
N THR A 348 34.82 7.54 -24.52
CA THR A 348 35.31 6.81 -25.69
C THR A 348 36.16 5.61 -25.28
N GLY A 349 35.96 4.49 -25.97
CA GLY A 349 36.52 3.18 -25.60
C GLY A 349 35.75 2.43 -24.49
N HIS A 350 34.80 3.06 -23.80
CA HIS A 350 33.93 2.36 -22.85
C HIS A 350 32.70 1.78 -23.56
N ALA A 351 32.36 0.52 -23.25
CA ALA A 351 31.22 -0.18 -23.86
C ALA A 351 29.86 0.27 -23.31
N GLU A 352 29.83 0.82 -22.09
CA GLU A 352 28.62 1.26 -21.41
C GLU A 352 28.93 2.36 -20.38
N SER A 353 27.89 3.08 -19.97
CA SER A 353 27.92 4.03 -18.86
C SER A 353 26.57 4.03 -18.14
N TRP A 354 26.54 4.48 -16.90
CA TRP A 354 25.32 4.52 -16.10
C TRP A 354 25.36 5.59 -15.03
N CYS A 355 24.19 5.88 -14.48
CA CYS A 355 24.02 6.61 -13.24
C CYS A 355 22.85 5.97 -12.48
N GLN A 356 23.16 5.32 -11.38
CA GLN A 356 22.19 4.63 -10.53
C GLN A 356 22.26 5.26 -9.14
N ASP A 357 21.10 5.53 -8.56
CA ASP A 357 21.04 5.82 -7.14
C ASP A 357 21.30 4.55 -6.33
N SER A 358 22.29 4.56 -5.45
CA SER A 358 22.54 3.41 -4.57
C SER A 358 21.47 3.32 -3.48
N ALA A 359 21.16 2.09 -3.07
CA ALA A 359 20.23 1.84 -1.97
C ALA A 359 20.76 2.43 -0.65
N THR A 360 22.08 2.54 -0.50
CA THR A 360 22.74 3.16 0.65
C THR A 360 22.52 4.67 0.67
N ASP A 361 22.82 5.38 -0.43
CA ASP A 361 22.70 6.85 -0.51
C ASP A 361 21.24 7.32 -0.42
N GLN A 362 20.31 6.54 -0.95
CA GLN A 362 18.88 6.84 -0.87
C GLN A 362 18.24 6.50 0.47
N GLU A 363 19.01 5.91 1.40
CA GLU A 363 18.46 5.30 2.60
C GLU A 363 17.26 4.38 2.26
N LEU A 364 17.41 3.51 1.26
CA LEU A 364 16.31 2.72 0.73
C LEU A 364 15.94 1.57 1.68
N PHE A 365 16.95 0.90 2.23
CA PHE A 365 16.79 -0.27 3.12
C PHE A 365 17.17 -0.02 4.58
N ARG A 366 17.97 1.01 4.88
CA ARG A 366 18.23 1.56 6.23
C ARG A 366 18.15 3.08 6.21
N SER A 367 17.62 3.72 7.24
CA SER A 367 17.77 5.18 7.44
C SER A 367 18.88 5.42 8.43
N GLU A 368 19.64 6.50 8.25
CA GLU A 368 20.56 6.94 9.28
C GLU A 368 19.77 7.29 10.54
N LEU A 369 20.25 6.79 11.68
CA LEU A 369 19.62 7.00 12.97
C LEU A 369 20.46 8.03 13.73
N SER A 370 19.81 9.07 14.25
CA SER A 370 20.43 9.93 15.26
C SER A 370 20.82 9.12 16.50
N VAL A 371 21.69 9.68 17.33
CA VAL A 371 22.13 9.05 18.58
C VAL A 371 20.92 8.82 19.48
N GLU A 372 20.03 9.80 19.56
CA GLU A 372 18.81 9.77 20.35
C GLU A 372 17.86 8.67 19.86
N LYS A 373 17.58 8.62 18.55
CA LYS A 373 16.69 7.61 17.96
C LYS A 373 17.28 6.21 18.08
N ASN A 374 18.59 6.05 17.87
CA ASN A 374 19.27 4.78 18.07
C ASN A 374 19.12 4.28 19.51
N SER A 375 19.36 5.16 20.50
CA SER A 375 19.21 4.85 21.93
C SER A 375 17.78 4.41 22.27
N VAL A 376 16.77 5.14 21.78
CA VAL A 376 15.36 4.78 22.01
C VAL A 376 15.04 3.42 21.39
N LEU A 377 15.40 3.17 20.13
CA LEU A 377 15.12 1.89 19.47
C LEU A 377 15.85 0.71 20.11
N GLN A 378 17.07 0.92 20.64
CA GLN A 378 17.77 -0.09 21.43
C GLN A 378 17.04 -0.39 22.74
N SER A 379 16.55 0.64 23.44
CA SER A 379 15.74 0.46 24.65
C SER A 379 14.42 -0.27 24.34
N GLU A 380 13.78 0.04 23.22
CA GLU A 380 12.59 -0.66 22.75
C GLU A 380 12.90 -2.13 22.45
N LEU A 381 14.00 -2.43 21.76
CA LEU A 381 14.42 -3.80 21.48
C LEU A 381 14.59 -4.60 22.77
N GLN A 382 15.28 -4.05 23.76
CA GLN A 382 15.45 -4.70 25.07
C GLN A 382 14.12 -4.93 25.79
N SER A 383 13.23 -3.95 25.73
CA SER A 383 11.91 -4.04 26.38
C SER A 383 11.07 -5.14 25.72
N VAL A 384 11.02 -5.17 24.38
CA VAL A 384 10.26 -6.19 23.64
C VAL A 384 10.89 -7.58 23.84
N GLN A 385 12.21 -7.69 24.00
CA GLN A 385 12.87 -8.96 24.38
C GLN A 385 12.40 -9.46 25.75
N GLN A 386 12.29 -8.58 26.75
CA GLN A 386 11.73 -8.95 28.06
C GLN A 386 10.27 -9.40 27.93
N LEU A 387 9.48 -8.73 27.08
CA LEU A 387 8.11 -9.16 26.82
C LEU A 387 8.05 -10.53 26.13
N GLN A 388 8.98 -10.83 25.24
CA GLN A 388 9.11 -12.14 24.60
C GLN A 388 9.40 -13.25 25.63
N GLU A 389 10.19 -12.99 26.67
CA GLU A 389 10.44 -13.96 27.73
C GLU A 389 9.15 -14.30 28.51
N LEU A 390 8.28 -13.30 28.71
CA LEU A 390 6.99 -13.48 29.38
C LEU A 390 5.94 -14.13 28.47
N GLU A 391 5.91 -13.73 27.19
CA GLU A 391 4.98 -14.21 26.18
C GLU A 391 5.70 -14.74 24.92
N PRO A 392 6.33 -15.93 25.00
CA PRO A 392 7.20 -16.44 23.93
C PRO A 392 6.49 -16.74 22.62
N LEU A 393 5.17 -16.90 22.66
CA LEU A 393 4.32 -17.19 21.50
C LEU A 393 3.53 -15.95 21.04
N ASN A 394 3.85 -14.75 21.52
CA ASN A 394 3.22 -13.53 21.03
C ASN A 394 3.80 -13.16 19.65
N LYS A 395 3.02 -13.43 18.61
CA LYS A 395 3.40 -13.18 17.20
C LYS A 395 3.72 -11.70 16.91
N TRP A 396 3.10 -10.76 17.62
CA TRP A 396 3.32 -9.33 17.41
C TRP A 396 4.65 -8.91 18.01
N CYS A 397 4.96 -9.40 19.21
CA CYS A 397 6.26 -9.24 19.85
C CYS A 397 7.38 -9.79 18.95
N LEU A 398 7.26 -11.05 18.49
CA LEU A 398 8.24 -11.67 17.59
C LEU A 398 8.45 -10.88 16.29
N LEU A 399 7.37 -10.42 15.65
CA LEU A 399 7.49 -9.62 14.44
C LEU A 399 8.15 -8.26 14.71
N THR A 400 7.80 -7.59 15.82
CA THR A 400 8.38 -6.30 16.19
C THR A 400 9.86 -6.41 16.52
N LEU A 401 10.31 -7.48 17.18
CA LEU A 401 11.74 -7.76 17.39
C LEU A 401 12.51 -7.78 16.06
N ILE A 402 11.99 -8.51 15.07
CA ILE A 402 12.60 -8.57 13.74
C ILE A 402 12.66 -7.17 13.11
N LEU A 403 11.59 -6.38 13.21
CA LEU A 403 11.53 -5.03 12.64
C LEU A 403 12.47 -4.05 13.35
N LEU A 404 12.64 -4.17 14.66
CA LEU A 404 13.59 -3.37 15.44
C LEU A 404 15.03 -3.72 15.10
N MET A 405 15.37 -5.01 15.07
CA MET A 405 16.68 -5.48 14.60
C MET A 405 16.99 -4.98 13.19
N ARG A 406 16.00 -5.04 12.29
CA ARG A 406 16.08 -4.52 10.92
C ARG A 406 16.36 -3.01 10.90
N ALA A 407 15.67 -2.24 11.73
CA ALA A 407 15.83 -0.79 11.81
C ALA A 407 17.18 -0.40 12.40
N LEU A 408 17.64 -1.11 13.43
CA LEU A 408 18.86 -0.85 14.16
C LEU A 408 20.10 -1.22 13.36
N ASP A 409 20.26 -2.50 13.01
CA ASP A 409 21.41 -2.99 12.27
C ASP A 409 21.11 -4.36 11.61
N PRO A 410 20.64 -4.36 10.35
CA PRO A 410 20.14 -5.58 9.73
C PRO A 410 21.23 -6.60 9.38
N LEU A 411 22.50 -6.19 9.31
CA LEU A 411 23.61 -7.06 8.97
C LEU A 411 24.10 -7.82 10.20
N SER A 412 24.23 -7.12 11.34
CA SER A 412 24.66 -7.74 12.60
C SER A 412 23.62 -8.71 13.17
N TYR A 413 22.32 -8.36 13.07
CA TYR A 413 21.23 -9.18 13.59
C TYR A 413 20.70 -10.24 12.61
N GLU A 414 21.36 -10.48 11.45
CA GLU A 414 20.87 -11.40 10.41
C GLU A 414 20.50 -12.78 10.98
N LYS A 415 21.36 -13.37 11.81
CA LYS A 415 21.16 -14.69 12.41
C LYS A 415 19.99 -14.72 13.41
N GLU A 416 19.86 -13.69 14.24
CA GLU A 416 18.80 -13.58 15.25
C GLU A 416 17.44 -13.38 14.58
N MET A 417 17.36 -12.49 13.58
CA MET A 417 16.16 -12.29 12.78
C MET A 417 15.69 -13.61 12.13
N LEU A 418 16.61 -14.39 11.57
CA LEU A 418 16.27 -15.70 10.98
C LEU A 418 15.69 -16.67 12.01
N ALA A 419 16.22 -16.70 13.23
CA ALA A 419 15.68 -17.52 14.31
C ALA A 419 14.26 -17.08 14.69
N HIS A 420 14.02 -15.77 14.84
CA HIS A 420 12.68 -15.25 15.13
C HIS A 420 11.69 -15.51 13.98
N PHE A 421 12.12 -15.43 12.72
CA PHE A 421 11.26 -15.81 11.59
C PHE A 421 10.82 -17.27 11.66
N GLN A 422 11.69 -18.19 12.06
CA GLN A 422 11.32 -19.60 12.21
C GLN A 422 10.27 -19.78 13.31
N THR A 423 10.51 -19.23 14.50
CA THR A 423 9.54 -19.27 15.60
C THR A 423 8.21 -18.64 15.20
N LEU A 424 8.25 -17.50 14.50
CA LEU A 424 7.05 -16.80 14.05
C LEU A 424 6.23 -17.62 13.04
N LYS A 425 6.87 -18.36 12.14
CA LYS A 425 6.20 -19.27 11.20
C LYS A 425 5.51 -20.43 11.91
N GLU A 426 6.06 -20.91 13.03
CA GLU A 426 5.46 -21.97 13.84
C GLU A 426 4.26 -21.46 14.65
N VAL A 427 4.45 -20.33 15.35
CA VAL A 427 3.41 -19.66 16.14
C VAL A 427 2.24 -19.19 15.27
N ASP A 428 2.55 -18.77 14.05
CA ASP A 428 1.60 -18.16 13.14
C ASP A 428 1.64 -18.80 11.75
N SER A 429 1.28 -20.08 11.73
CA SER A 429 1.31 -20.93 10.54
C SER A 429 0.46 -20.43 9.37
N MET A 430 -0.68 -19.78 9.65
CA MET A 430 -1.55 -19.21 8.60
C MET A 430 -0.86 -18.11 7.78
N ARG A 431 0.19 -17.47 8.33
CA ARG A 431 0.97 -16.41 7.67
C ARG A 431 2.40 -16.85 7.35
N SER A 432 2.70 -18.15 7.40
CA SER A 432 4.04 -18.68 7.13
C SER A 432 4.60 -18.23 5.78
N ALA A 433 3.78 -18.26 4.72
CA ALA A 433 4.18 -17.77 3.39
C ALA A 433 4.55 -16.28 3.40
N TYR A 434 3.76 -15.44 4.08
CA TYR A 434 4.06 -14.02 4.24
C TYR A 434 5.42 -13.80 4.96
N TYR A 435 5.72 -14.58 5.99
CA TYR A 435 6.99 -14.49 6.70
C TYR A 435 8.16 -15.01 5.88
N SER A 436 7.97 -16.03 5.05
CA SER A 436 8.98 -16.48 4.08
C SER A 436 9.29 -15.37 3.07
N ASP A 437 8.27 -14.69 2.55
CA ASP A 437 8.46 -13.59 1.61
C ASP A 437 9.13 -12.38 2.26
N LEU A 438 8.73 -12.03 3.49
CA LEU A 438 9.36 -10.94 4.24
C LEU A 438 10.83 -11.25 4.59
N CYS A 439 11.12 -12.50 4.97
CA CYS A 439 12.49 -12.97 5.19
C CYS A 439 13.31 -12.89 3.90
N SER A 440 12.76 -13.35 2.77
CA SER A 440 13.40 -13.27 1.46
C SER A 440 13.75 -11.83 1.11
N LYS A 441 12.80 -10.91 1.33
CA LYS A 441 13.01 -9.48 1.16
C LYS A 441 14.21 -8.97 1.98
N PHE A 442 14.28 -9.28 3.27
CA PHE A 442 15.38 -8.81 4.11
C PHE A 442 16.74 -9.42 3.72
N MET A 443 16.77 -10.68 3.28
CA MET A 443 18.00 -11.30 2.79
C MET A 443 18.49 -10.62 1.50
N ILE A 444 17.59 -10.34 0.56
CA ILE A 444 17.91 -9.64 -0.68
C ILE A 444 18.44 -8.23 -0.38
N GLU A 445 17.74 -7.48 0.47
CA GLU A 445 18.19 -6.13 0.88
C GLU A 445 19.57 -6.17 1.53
N ASN A 446 19.85 -7.14 2.41
CA ASN A 446 21.17 -7.33 3.02
C ASN A 446 22.24 -7.62 1.96
N THR A 447 21.94 -8.48 0.99
CA THR A 447 22.88 -8.80 -0.08
C THR A 447 23.15 -7.60 -0.99
N ILE A 448 22.14 -6.77 -1.29
CA ILE A 448 22.33 -5.53 -2.05
C ILE A 448 23.28 -4.59 -1.30
N LEU A 449 23.07 -4.38 0.00
CA LEU A 449 23.97 -3.53 0.81
C LEU A 449 25.41 -4.07 0.83
N LYS A 450 25.59 -5.38 0.95
CA LYS A 450 26.92 -6.02 0.91
C LYS A 450 27.58 -5.86 -0.47
N MET A 451 26.80 -5.97 -1.54
CA MET A 451 27.25 -5.79 -2.93
C MET A 451 27.69 -4.35 -3.19
N GLU A 452 26.89 -3.36 -2.78
CA GLU A 452 27.22 -1.94 -2.88
C GLU A 452 28.48 -1.59 -2.10
N TYR A 453 28.58 -2.05 -0.84
CA TYR A 453 29.76 -1.81 -0.01
C TYR A 453 31.05 -2.40 -0.60
N ALA A 454 30.94 -3.55 -1.29
CA ALA A 454 32.07 -4.19 -1.96
C ALA A 454 32.35 -3.61 -3.36
N GLU A 455 31.52 -2.69 -3.86
CA GLU A 455 31.59 -2.09 -5.20
C GLU A 455 31.65 -3.16 -6.32
N VAL A 456 30.94 -4.27 -6.16
CA VAL A 456 30.90 -5.37 -7.14
C VAL A 456 29.57 -5.43 -7.89
N ARG A 457 29.61 -5.93 -9.12
CA ARG A 457 28.42 -6.17 -9.96
C ARG A 457 27.97 -7.63 -9.91
N VAL A 458 28.20 -8.30 -8.79
CA VAL A 458 27.89 -9.71 -8.56
C VAL A 458 26.92 -9.82 -7.39
N PHE A 459 25.73 -10.33 -7.66
CA PHE A 459 24.68 -10.53 -6.67
C PHE A 459 24.51 -12.02 -6.37
N SER A 460 24.94 -12.46 -5.19
CA SER A 460 24.85 -13.86 -4.77
C SER A 460 24.04 -13.99 -3.48
N VAL A 461 22.93 -14.72 -3.56
CA VAL A 461 22.02 -15.01 -2.45
C VAL A 461 21.60 -16.48 -2.48
N SER A 462 22.61 -17.36 -2.54
CA SER A 462 22.40 -18.81 -2.50
C SER A 462 22.14 -19.32 -1.08
N ASP A 463 21.37 -20.40 -0.97
CA ASP A 463 21.09 -21.09 0.29
C ASP A 463 20.49 -20.19 1.38
N LYS A 464 19.46 -19.41 1.00
CA LYS A 464 18.75 -18.48 1.90
C LYS A 464 17.27 -18.78 2.06
N ASN A 465 16.80 -19.91 1.53
CA ASN A 465 15.39 -20.31 1.53
C ASN A 465 14.47 -19.22 0.94
N LEU A 466 14.93 -18.53 -0.12
CA LEU A 466 14.14 -17.49 -0.77
C LEU A 466 12.89 -18.09 -1.40
N SER A 467 11.71 -17.56 -1.05
CA SER A 467 10.42 -17.90 -1.66
C SER A 467 10.01 -16.93 -2.76
N THR A 468 10.58 -15.72 -2.76
CA THR A 468 10.27 -14.65 -3.70
C THR A 468 11.47 -13.74 -3.95
N LEU A 469 11.40 -12.95 -5.01
CA LEU A 469 12.39 -11.93 -5.38
C LEU A 469 11.77 -10.53 -5.30
N CYS A 470 12.56 -9.55 -4.88
CA CYS A 470 12.16 -8.14 -4.81
C CYS A 470 13.36 -7.23 -5.11
N HIS A 471 13.11 -5.92 -5.25
CA HIS A 471 14.14 -4.90 -5.47
C HIS A 471 15.04 -5.16 -6.68
N LEU A 472 14.52 -5.80 -7.72
CA LEU A 472 15.27 -6.12 -8.94
C LEU A 472 15.66 -4.85 -9.72
N ASP A 473 14.95 -3.75 -9.48
CA ASP A 473 15.30 -2.40 -9.94
C ASP A 473 16.65 -1.91 -9.41
N GLN A 474 17.14 -2.47 -8.31
CA GLN A 474 18.47 -2.17 -7.77
C GLN A 474 19.58 -3.01 -8.41
N LEU A 475 19.22 -4.03 -9.21
CA LEU A 475 20.15 -5.00 -9.79
C LEU A 475 20.41 -4.75 -11.29
N VAL A 476 19.97 -3.61 -11.84
CA VAL A 476 20.03 -3.28 -13.28
C VAL A 476 21.44 -3.44 -13.86
N LEU A 477 22.45 -3.09 -13.06
CA LEU A 477 23.85 -3.12 -13.44
C LEU A 477 24.54 -4.45 -13.14
N VAL A 478 23.89 -5.39 -12.45
CA VAL A 478 24.51 -6.66 -12.07
C VAL A 478 24.83 -7.50 -13.31
N THR A 479 26.02 -8.06 -13.36
CA THR A 479 26.48 -8.94 -14.45
C THR A 479 26.35 -10.41 -14.10
N HIS A 480 26.43 -10.78 -12.82
CA HIS A 480 26.35 -12.17 -12.37
C HIS A 480 25.34 -12.29 -11.22
N ILE A 481 24.35 -13.16 -11.38
CA ILE A 481 23.36 -13.47 -10.36
C ILE A 481 23.44 -14.94 -9.98
N ASN A 482 23.58 -15.22 -8.68
CA ASN A 482 23.45 -16.56 -8.13
C ASN A 482 22.29 -16.63 -7.12
N LEU A 483 21.27 -17.39 -7.48
CA LEU A 483 20.04 -17.68 -6.73
C LEU A 483 19.93 -19.17 -6.37
N SER A 484 21.02 -19.93 -6.47
CA SER A 484 21.01 -21.38 -6.28
C SER A 484 20.58 -21.81 -4.88
N CYS A 485 20.01 -23.00 -4.75
CA CYS A 485 19.59 -23.59 -3.47
C CYS A 485 18.55 -22.72 -2.74
N ASN A 486 17.46 -22.37 -3.42
CA ASN A 486 16.35 -21.61 -2.85
C ASN A 486 15.00 -22.29 -3.17
N GLN A 487 13.88 -21.61 -2.91
CA GLN A 487 12.52 -22.14 -3.08
C GLN A 487 11.74 -21.36 -4.15
N LEU A 488 12.44 -20.77 -5.13
CA LEU A 488 11.83 -19.95 -6.16
C LEU A 488 10.99 -20.79 -7.12
N LEU A 489 9.77 -20.35 -7.41
CA LEU A 489 8.83 -21.02 -8.32
C LEU A 489 8.89 -20.49 -9.76
N CYS A 490 9.35 -19.25 -9.93
CA CYS A 490 9.46 -18.60 -11.23
C CYS A 490 10.50 -17.48 -11.20
N LEU A 491 10.93 -17.06 -12.40
CA LEU A 491 11.67 -15.82 -12.59
C LEU A 491 10.69 -14.73 -13.03
N PRO A 492 10.51 -13.65 -12.25
CA PRO A 492 9.46 -12.68 -12.50
C PRO A 492 9.80 -11.78 -13.72
N PRO A 493 8.80 -11.24 -14.45
CA PRO A 493 9.00 -10.39 -15.64
C PRO A 493 9.93 -9.19 -15.44
N GLN A 494 10.08 -8.74 -14.20
CA GLN A 494 11.01 -7.70 -13.76
C GLN A 494 12.48 -8.01 -14.12
N PHE A 495 12.85 -9.26 -14.36
CA PHE A 495 14.20 -9.62 -14.83
C PHE A 495 14.57 -8.92 -16.14
N ALA A 496 13.60 -8.54 -16.98
CA ALA A 496 13.85 -7.80 -18.23
C ALA A 496 14.60 -6.46 -18.01
N MET A 497 14.66 -5.94 -16.79
CA MET A 497 15.42 -4.75 -16.40
C MET A 497 16.93 -5.00 -16.28
N LEU A 498 17.35 -6.25 -16.14
CA LEU A 498 18.73 -6.66 -15.85
C LEU A 498 19.56 -6.66 -17.13
N ARG A 499 19.70 -5.48 -17.75
CA ARG A 499 20.32 -5.27 -19.06
C ARG A 499 21.80 -5.67 -19.10
N CYS A 500 22.44 -5.72 -17.94
CA CYS A 500 23.84 -6.08 -17.80
C CYS A 500 24.08 -7.56 -17.46
N LEU A 501 23.02 -8.35 -17.24
CA LEU A 501 23.17 -9.73 -16.77
C LEU A 501 23.81 -10.61 -17.84
N GLU A 502 24.93 -11.24 -17.48
CA GLU A 502 25.73 -12.15 -18.32
C GLU A 502 25.55 -13.61 -17.85
N VAL A 503 25.53 -13.84 -16.54
CA VAL A 503 25.45 -15.18 -15.96
C VAL A 503 24.33 -15.25 -14.93
N LEU A 504 23.44 -16.23 -15.10
CA LEU A 504 22.41 -16.59 -14.13
C LEU A 504 22.59 -18.02 -13.65
N GLU A 505 22.88 -18.19 -12.37
CA GLU A 505 22.88 -19.46 -11.66
C GLU A 505 21.61 -19.54 -10.79
N ALA A 506 20.72 -20.48 -11.09
CA ALA A 506 19.45 -20.67 -10.37
C ALA A 506 19.15 -22.15 -10.09
N ASP A 507 20.22 -22.94 -9.89
CA ASP A 507 20.15 -24.37 -9.62
C ASP A 507 19.40 -24.69 -8.32
N ASN A 508 18.85 -25.90 -8.21
CA ASN A 508 18.22 -26.39 -6.99
C ASN A 508 17.13 -25.43 -6.47
N ASN A 509 16.19 -25.10 -7.35
CA ASN A 509 15.00 -24.32 -7.05
C ASN A 509 13.75 -25.12 -7.46
N SER A 510 12.59 -24.46 -7.55
CA SER A 510 11.36 -25.04 -8.06
C SER A 510 10.83 -24.27 -9.28
N ILE A 511 11.75 -23.70 -10.08
CA ILE A 511 11.41 -22.83 -11.21
C ILE A 511 10.78 -23.67 -12.32
N GLY A 512 9.54 -23.33 -12.68
CA GLY A 512 8.84 -23.92 -13.82
C GLY A 512 8.58 -22.94 -14.96
N ASN A 513 8.81 -21.64 -14.75
CA ASN A 513 8.49 -20.57 -15.69
C ASN A 513 9.65 -19.58 -15.80
N LEU A 514 10.10 -19.31 -17.04
CA LEU A 514 11.20 -18.42 -17.39
C LEU A 514 10.76 -17.10 -18.07
N GLU A 515 9.51 -16.67 -17.92
CA GLU A 515 8.96 -15.41 -18.50
C GLU A 515 9.86 -14.20 -18.19
N GLY A 516 10.53 -14.19 -17.03
CA GLY A 516 11.51 -13.16 -16.66
C GLY A 516 12.73 -13.05 -17.56
N LEU A 517 13.14 -14.12 -18.25
CA LEU A 517 14.33 -14.15 -19.10
C LEU A 517 14.07 -13.65 -20.53
N TYR A 518 13.11 -12.75 -20.68
CA TYR A 518 12.77 -12.15 -21.97
C TYR A 518 13.72 -10.99 -22.31
N HIS A 519 14.37 -11.06 -23.47
CA HIS A 519 15.15 -10.00 -24.09
C HIS A 519 16.28 -9.44 -23.20
N LEU A 520 17.09 -10.33 -22.63
CA LEU A 520 18.31 -9.98 -21.91
C LEU A 520 19.49 -9.96 -22.89
N PRO A 521 20.01 -8.76 -23.26
CA PRO A 521 20.92 -8.61 -24.41
C PRO A 521 22.30 -9.20 -24.16
N LYS A 522 22.75 -9.22 -22.90
CA LYS A 522 24.09 -9.68 -22.49
C LYS A 522 24.13 -11.10 -21.93
N LEU A 523 22.99 -11.76 -21.78
CA LEU A 523 22.92 -13.06 -21.10
C LEU A 523 23.62 -14.14 -21.92
N GLU A 524 24.70 -14.71 -21.38
CA GLU A 524 25.55 -15.71 -22.03
C GLU A 524 25.36 -17.11 -21.45
N ALA A 525 25.13 -17.22 -20.14
CA ALA A 525 25.02 -18.50 -19.45
C ALA A 525 23.83 -18.54 -18.49
N VAL A 526 23.05 -19.62 -18.59
CA VAL A 526 21.90 -19.89 -17.72
C VAL A 526 22.03 -21.31 -17.16
N ILE A 527 22.20 -21.41 -15.84
CA ILE A 527 22.34 -22.68 -15.13
C ILE A 527 21.07 -22.90 -14.29
N LEU A 528 20.28 -23.89 -14.68
CA LEU A 528 18.94 -24.19 -14.14
C LEU A 528 18.84 -25.63 -13.65
N LYS A 529 19.94 -26.23 -13.21
CA LYS A 529 19.96 -27.63 -12.78
C LYS A 529 18.95 -27.87 -11.65
N ASP A 530 18.32 -29.04 -11.65
CA ASP A 530 17.41 -29.50 -10.59
C ASP A 530 16.25 -28.51 -10.32
N ASN A 531 15.50 -28.18 -11.37
CA ASN A 531 14.30 -27.32 -11.32
C ASN A 531 13.03 -28.07 -11.80
N LYS A 532 11.96 -27.35 -12.15
CA LYS A 532 10.64 -27.89 -12.54
C LYS A 532 10.23 -27.51 -13.96
N ILE A 533 11.19 -27.25 -14.85
CA ILE A 533 10.93 -26.93 -16.26
C ILE A 533 10.42 -28.19 -16.96
N ALA A 534 9.17 -28.18 -17.41
CA ALA A 534 8.48 -29.39 -17.82
C ALA A 534 8.36 -29.55 -19.34
N THR A 535 8.30 -28.43 -20.07
CA THR A 535 7.99 -28.41 -21.51
C THR A 535 8.96 -27.52 -22.27
N LEU A 536 9.05 -27.72 -23.59
CA LEU A 536 9.82 -26.84 -24.47
C LEU A 536 9.25 -25.40 -24.52
N ALA A 537 7.94 -25.25 -24.31
CA ALA A 537 7.31 -23.93 -24.26
C ALA A 537 7.80 -23.10 -23.07
N ASP A 538 8.14 -23.74 -21.95
CA ASP A 538 8.68 -23.05 -20.77
C ASP A 538 10.05 -22.39 -21.06
N LEU A 539 10.74 -22.81 -22.13
CA LEU A 539 12.05 -22.31 -22.58
C LEU A 539 11.93 -21.25 -23.68
N GLU A 540 10.74 -21.00 -24.23
CA GLU A 540 10.50 -20.03 -25.30
C GLU A 540 11.07 -18.62 -24.99
N PRO A 541 11.00 -18.09 -23.75
CA PRO A 541 11.59 -16.78 -23.44
C PRO A 541 13.08 -16.67 -23.79
N LEU A 542 13.85 -17.74 -23.66
CA LEU A 542 15.29 -17.76 -23.94
C LEU A 542 15.62 -17.53 -25.42
N THR A 543 14.68 -17.76 -26.33
CA THR A 543 14.86 -17.51 -27.78
C THR A 543 15.12 -16.04 -28.10
N SER A 544 14.72 -15.16 -27.19
CA SER A 544 14.88 -13.71 -27.30
C SER A 544 16.21 -13.17 -26.76
N CYS A 545 17.07 -14.04 -26.20
CA CYS A 545 18.39 -13.71 -25.66
C CYS A 545 19.48 -13.93 -26.73
N PRO A 546 20.01 -12.86 -27.38
CA PRO A 546 20.83 -13.00 -28.58
C PRO A 546 22.23 -13.58 -28.31
N ARG A 547 22.73 -13.52 -27.06
CA ARG A 547 24.08 -13.97 -26.68
C ARG A 547 24.11 -15.28 -25.91
N LEU A 548 22.98 -15.95 -25.72
CA LEU A 548 22.92 -17.16 -24.93
C LEU A 548 23.73 -18.28 -25.60
N LYS A 549 24.81 -18.71 -24.95
CA LYS A 549 25.76 -19.72 -25.42
C LYS A 549 25.74 -20.98 -24.57
N ARG A 550 25.41 -20.87 -23.27
CA ARG A 550 25.46 -21.97 -22.32
C ARG A 550 24.13 -22.13 -21.59
N LEU A 551 23.62 -23.36 -21.58
CA LEU A 551 22.37 -23.72 -20.92
C LEU A 551 22.51 -25.07 -20.20
N ASP A 552 22.32 -25.08 -18.88
CA ASP A 552 22.29 -26.32 -18.08
C ASP A 552 20.87 -26.59 -17.56
N LEU A 553 20.26 -27.68 -18.04
CA LEU A 553 18.92 -28.13 -17.69
C LEU A 553 18.92 -29.46 -16.94
N ARG A 554 20.08 -29.99 -16.55
CA ARG A 554 20.18 -31.30 -15.89
C ARG A 554 19.20 -31.42 -14.72
N GLY A 555 18.50 -32.54 -14.63
CA GLY A 555 17.53 -32.79 -13.55
C GLY A 555 16.18 -32.10 -13.71
N ASN A 556 15.90 -31.43 -14.83
CA ASN A 556 14.56 -30.91 -15.15
C ASN A 556 13.70 -31.96 -15.89
N PRO A 557 12.37 -31.98 -15.69
CA PRO A 557 11.50 -32.91 -16.41
C PRO A 557 11.56 -32.80 -17.94
N VAL A 558 11.84 -31.61 -18.50
CA VAL A 558 12.01 -31.40 -19.95
C VAL A 558 13.11 -32.30 -20.55
N THR A 559 14.14 -32.66 -19.77
CA THR A 559 15.26 -33.48 -20.27
C THR A 559 14.91 -34.94 -20.48
N GLN A 560 13.74 -35.37 -20.00
CA GLN A 560 13.18 -36.72 -20.21
C GLN A 560 12.32 -36.82 -21.48
N LEU A 561 12.07 -35.70 -22.18
CA LEU A 561 11.28 -35.71 -23.41
C LEU A 561 12.04 -36.39 -24.55
N ALA A 562 11.34 -37.19 -25.35
CA ALA A 562 11.91 -37.81 -26.53
C ALA A 562 12.38 -36.72 -27.53
N ASN A 563 13.58 -36.90 -28.10
CA ASN A 563 14.20 -35.97 -29.05
C ASN A 563 14.47 -34.55 -28.50
N VAL A 564 14.50 -34.36 -27.17
CA VAL A 564 14.69 -33.04 -26.54
C VAL A 564 15.93 -32.31 -27.07
N GLU A 565 17.06 -32.99 -27.26
CA GLU A 565 18.30 -32.39 -27.77
C GLU A 565 18.11 -31.78 -29.18
N SER A 566 17.44 -32.50 -30.08
CA SER A 566 17.18 -32.02 -31.43
C SER A 566 16.17 -30.86 -31.46
N GLU A 567 15.14 -30.92 -30.63
CA GLU A 567 14.14 -29.84 -30.55
C GLU A 567 14.72 -28.58 -29.89
N LEU A 568 15.57 -28.73 -28.86
CA LEU A 568 16.29 -27.60 -28.25
C LEU A 568 17.29 -26.97 -29.20
N ALA A 569 18.02 -27.75 -30.01
CA ALA A 569 18.91 -27.21 -31.02
C ALA A 569 18.16 -26.40 -32.09
N LYS A 570 16.89 -26.74 -32.39
CA LYS A 570 16.02 -25.93 -33.28
C LYS A 570 15.51 -24.67 -32.58
N LEU A 571 15.12 -24.78 -31.31
CA LEU A 571 14.55 -23.68 -30.54
C LEU A 571 15.61 -22.63 -30.19
N LEU A 572 16.80 -23.08 -29.79
CA LEU A 572 17.90 -22.26 -29.28
C LEU A 572 19.20 -22.54 -30.07
N PRO A 573 19.24 -22.20 -31.38
CA PRO A 573 20.37 -22.55 -32.24
C PRO A 573 21.69 -21.85 -31.88
N SER A 574 21.65 -20.78 -31.08
CA SER A 574 22.84 -20.06 -30.61
C SER A 574 23.54 -20.74 -29.44
N VAL A 575 22.89 -21.69 -28.76
CA VAL A 575 23.44 -22.37 -27.58
C VAL A 575 24.43 -23.44 -28.02
N LEU A 576 25.69 -23.26 -27.61
CA LEU A 576 26.82 -24.14 -27.97
C LEU A 576 27.14 -25.18 -26.89
N ASP A 577 26.92 -24.82 -25.62
CA ASP A 577 27.14 -25.69 -24.46
C ASP A 577 25.79 -26.01 -23.81
N LEU A 578 25.19 -27.14 -24.21
CA LEU A 578 23.90 -27.62 -23.70
C LEU A 578 24.11 -28.85 -22.81
N LEU A 579 23.67 -28.77 -21.55
CA LEU A 579 23.72 -29.88 -20.59
C LEU A 579 22.29 -30.32 -20.23
N LEU A 580 21.99 -31.62 -20.35
CA LEU A 580 20.65 -32.22 -20.19
C LEU A 580 20.61 -33.34 -19.15
#